data_AF-A0A8B6GP68-F1
#
_entry.id   AF-A0A8B6GP68-F1
#
_cell.length_a   1.000
_cell.length_b   1.000
_cell.length_c   1.000
_cell.angle_alpha   90.00
_cell.angle_beta   90.00
_cell.angle_gamma   90.00
#
_symmetry.space_group_name_H-M   'P 1'
#
loop_
_entity.id
_entity.type
_entity.pdbx_description
1 polymer ?
#
loop_
_entity_poly.entity_id
_entity_poly.type
_entity_poly.pdbx_seq_one_letter_code
_entity_poly.pdbx_strand_id
1 'polypeptide(L)'
;MAIRRASIFVLVLTGVVSCVEDTELSTLITSLWNSDTNAATSHDLRYSYQQHTDTSSSTDHAPNRLFSYVNENYLFHKPTYRTFLDLLDNYQNSVGTAEHVTTTEVAEELRFLNEICKTSIMQKTQQFLHKKG
;
A
#
# COMPACT_ATOMS: atom_id res chain seq x y z
N MET A 1 14.51 57.91 36.68
CA MET A 1 13.52 58.12 35.59
C MET A 1 14.01 57.34 34.37
N ALA A 2 13.35 56.20 34.08
CA ALA A 2 13.21 55.54 32.76
C ALA A 2 14.51 55.02 32.06
N ILE A 3 14.62 53.87 31.39
CA ILE A 3 13.71 52.90 30.78
C ILE A 3 14.46 51.54 30.74
N ARG A 4 13.90 50.47 31.30
CA ARG A 4 14.37 49.09 31.06
C ARG A 4 13.80 48.62 29.72
N ARG A 5 14.65 48.41 28.71
CA ARG A 5 14.22 47.82 27.44
C ARG A 5 13.97 46.33 27.65
N ALA A 6 12.70 45.95 27.66
CA ALA A 6 12.26 44.56 27.61
C ALA A 6 12.51 44.03 26.19
N SER A 7 13.46 43.11 26.05
CA SER A 7 13.65 42.36 24.81
C SER A 7 12.51 41.36 24.66
N ILE A 8 11.63 41.62 23.69
CA ILE A 8 10.57 40.71 23.26
C ILE A 8 11.24 39.54 22.55
N PHE A 9 11.16 38.35 23.14
CA PHE A 9 11.58 37.11 22.50
C PHE A 9 10.42 36.63 21.62
N VAL A 10 10.49 36.93 20.31
CA VAL A 10 9.55 36.38 19.34
C VAL A 10 9.94 34.93 19.09
N LEU A 11 9.20 34.00 19.69
CA LEU A 11 9.29 32.58 19.37
C LEU A 11 8.60 32.36 18.02
N VAL A 12 9.35 32.43 16.93
CA VAL A 12 8.87 31.95 15.64
C VAL A 12 8.84 30.42 15.73
N LEU A 13 7.64 29.86 15.91
CA LEU A 13 7.39 28.43 15.69
C LEU A 13 7.59 28.17 14.19
N THR A 14 8.82 27.91 13.79
CA THR A 14 9.09 27.29 12.48
C THR A 14 8.46 25.92 12.53
N GLY A 15 7.35 25.74 11.81
CA GLY A 15 6.86 24.43 11.45
C GLY A 15 7.98 23.73 10.69
N VAL A 16 8.74 22.91 11.42
CA VAL A 16 9.74 22.04 10.83
C VAL A 16 8.94 21.02 10.04
N VAL A 17 8.85 21.18 8.73
CA VAL A 17 8.62 20.03 7.86
C VAL A 17 9.76 19.09 8.17
N SER A 18 9.50 18.08 8.99
CA SER A 18 10.47 17.05 9.29
C SER A 18 10.79 16.40 7.95
N CYS A 19 11.98 16.66 7.40
CA CYS A 19 12.47 15.84 6.30
C CYS A 19 12.38 14.36 6.74
N VAL A 20 11.88 13.52 5.85
CA VAL A 20 11.89 12.08 6.03
C VAL A 20 13.20 11.60 5.41
N GLU A 21 14.06 11.01 6.23
CA GLU A 21 15.30 10.43 5.74
C GLU A 21 15.06 9.01 5.21
N ASP A 22 15.86 8.58 4.22
CA ASP A 22 15.75 7.24 3.65
C ASP A 22 15.97 6.13 4.69
N THR A 23 16.81 6.39 5.69
CA THR A 23 17.07 5.47 6.81
C THR A 23 15.83 5.29 7.69
N GLU A 24 15.09 6.37 7.91
CA GLU A 24 13.83 6.36 8.65
C GLU A 24 12.75 5.63 7.85
N LEU A 25 12.66 5.90 6.54
CA LEU A 25 11.70 5.22 5.66
C LEU A 25 12.00 3.72 5.56
N SER A 26 13.27 3.34 5.39
CA SER A 26 13.70 1.94 5.38
C SER A 26 13.34 1.22 6.68
N THR A 27 13.54 1.90 7.82
CA THR A 27 13.14 1.37 9.14
C THR A 27 11.64 1.18 9.24
N LEU A 28 10.85 2.16 8.78
CA LEU A 28 9.39 2.07 8.76
C LEU A 28 8.93 0.90 7.89
N ILE A 29 9.36 0.84 6.63
CA ILE A 29 8.94 -0.19 5.66
C ILE A 29 9.30 -1.58 6.19
N THR A 30 10.49 -1.76 6.77
CA THR A 30 10.89 -3.02 7.40
C THR A 30 9.96 -3.38 8.57
N SER A 31 9.55 -2.40 9.38
CA SER A 31 8.57 -2.62 10.45
C SER A 31 7.20 -3.01 9.90
N LEU A 32 6.75 -2.39 8.81
CA LEU A 32 5.49 -2.74 8.14
C LEU A 32 5.53 -4.16 7.60
N TRP A 33 6.61 -4.53 6.89
CA TRP A 33 6.83 -5.87 6.34
C TRP A 33 6.72 -6.94 7.42
N ASN A 34 7.43 -6.76 8.54
CA ASN A 34 7.40 -7.71 9.66
C ASN A 34 6.05 -7.76 10.39
N SER A 35 5.20 -6.75 10.21
CA SER A 35 3.88 -6.66 10.85
C SER A 35 2.76 -7.21 9.97
N ASP A 36 3.05 -7.59 8.72
CA ASP A 36 2.04 -8.07 7.78
C ASP A 36 1.63 -9.51 8.08
N THR A 37 0.51 -9.66 8.78
CA THR A 37 -0.11 -10.96 9.06
C THR A 37 -1.01 -11.46 7.94
N ASN A 38 -1.29 -10.63 6.94
CA ASN A 38 -2.10 -10.99 5.79
C ASN A 38 -1.26 -11.40 4.59
N ALA A 39 0.05 -11.12 4.59
CA ALA A 39 0.99 -11.54 3.56
C ALA A 39 0.85 -13.03 3.23
N ALA A 40 0.78 -13.34 1.92
CA ALA A 40 0.83 -14.70 1.45
C ALA A 40 2.23 -15.28 1.67
N THR A 41 2.29 -16.51 2.17
CA THR A 41 3.56 -17.18 2.46
C THR A 41 3.96 -18.12 1.32
N SER A 42 5.14 -18.74 1.44
CA SER A 42 5.60 -19.78 0.50
C SER A 42 4.70 -21.02 0.43
N HIS A 43 3.82 -21.22 1.42
CA HIS A 43 2.81 -22.29 1.41
C HIS A 43 1.55 -21.91 0.65
N ASP A 44 1.30 -20.61 0.50
CA ASP A 44 0.09 -20.08 -0.13
C ASP A 44 0.27 -19.80 -1.62
N LEU A 45 1.52 -19.60 -2.08
CA LEU A 45 1.85 -19.28 -3.45
C LEU A 45 2.98 -20.16 -3.98
N ARG A 46 2.83 -20.67 -5.20
CA ARG A 46 3.91 -21.35 -5.92
C ARG A 46 4.11 -20.76 -7.29
N TYR A 47 5.33 -20.32 -7.55
CA TYR A 47 5.73 -19.70 -8.81
C TYR A 47 6.36 -20.72 -9.75
N SER A 48 6.05 -20.58 -11.04
CA SER A 48 6.79 -21.16 -12.16
C SER A 48 7.53 -20.01 -12.85
N TYR A 49 8.77 -19.77 -12.44
CA TYR A 49 9.58 -18.66 -12.96
C TYR A 49 10.03 -18.86 -14.41
N GLN A 50 10.08 -20.11 -14.85
CA GLN A 50 10.46 -20.50 -16.22
C GLN A 50 11.85 -19.95 -16.58
N GLN A 51 12.11 -19.63 -17.85
CA GLN A 51 13.43 -19.18 -18.28
C GLN A 51 13.50 -17.67 -18.51
N HIS A 52 14.70 -17.12 -18.38
CA HIS A 52 14.99 -15.75 -18.76
C HIS A 52 14.87 -15.59 -20.28
N THR A 53 14.36 -14.44 -20.73
CA THR A 53 14.32 -14.06 -22.14
C THR A 53 15.01 -12.71 -22.33
N ASP A 54 15.60 -12.52 -23.51
CA ASP A 54 16.22 -11.27 -23.91
C ASP A 54 15.32 -10.50 -24.87
N THR A 55 15.43 -9.17 -24.89
CA THR A 55 14.63 -8.30 -25.77
C THR A 55 14.85 -8.56 -27.28
N SER A 56 15.91 -9.27 -27.64
CA SER A 56 16.24 -9.66 -29.02
C SER A 56 15.63 -11.01 -29.45
N SER A 57 15.09 -11.79 -28.52
CA SER A 57 14.49 -13.10 -28.80
C SER A 57 12.97 -12.97 -28.96
N SER A 58 12.42 -13.61 -30.00
CA SER A 58 10.97 -13.75 -30.19
C SER A 58 10.44 -15.12 -29.72
N THR A 59 11.33 -15.97 -29.19
CA THR A 59 10.97 -17.30 -28.69
C THR A 59 10.30 -17.17 -27.32
N ASP A 60 9.16 -17.83 -27.14
CA ASP A 60 8.52 -17.93 -25.84
C ASP A 60 9.29 -18.92 -24.93
N HIS A 61 9.90 -18.38 -23.89
CA HIS A 61 10.65 -19.10 -22.86
C HIS A 61 9.82 -19.32 -21.57
N ALA A 62 8.54 -18.91 -21.57
CA ALA A 62 7.64 -18.96 -20.44
C ALA A 62 6.22 -19.50 -20.82
N PRO A 63 6.11 -20.69 -21.43
CA PRO A 63 4.84 -21.23 -21.95
C PRO A 63 3.78 -21.57 -20.88
N ASN A 64 4.14 -21.61 -19.61
CA ASN A 64 3.26 -21.92 -18.48
C ASN A 64 2.82 -20.65 -17.73
N ARG A 65 1.82 -20.78 -16.87
CA ARG A 65 1.40 -19.69 -15.98
C ARG A 65 2.45 -19.44 -14.90
N LEU A 66 2.69 -18.16 -14.57
CA LEU A 66 3.58 -17.76 -13.47
C LEU A 66 3.10 -18.33 -12.13
N PHE A 67 1.82 -18.21 -11.82
CA PHE A 67 1.23 -18.84 -10.65
C PHE A 67 0.85 -20.28 -10.99
N SER A 68 1.68 -21.21 -10.55
CA SER A 68 1.39 -22.65 -10.66
C SER A 68 0.42 -23.13 -9.57
N TYR A 69 0.33 -22.39 -8.45
CA TYR A 69 -0.62 -22.63 -7.38
C TYR A 69 -0.84 -21.35 -6.57
N VAL A 70 -2.09 -21.14 -6.17
CA VAL A 70 -2.53 -20.12 -5.21
C VAL A 70 -3.48 -20.81 -4.24
N ASN A 71 -3.29 -20.64 -2.94
CA ASN A 71 -4.22 -21.10 -1.92
C ASN A 71 -5.42 -20.16 -1.82
N GLU A 72 -6.23 -20.12 -2.87
CA GLU A 72 -7.38 -19.23 -3.01
C GLU A 72 -8.36 -19.40 -1.85
N ASN A 73 -8.58 -20.65 -1.41
CA ASN A 73 -9.48 -20.95 -0.31
C ASN A 73 -9.01 -20.36 1.03
N TYR A 74 -7.71 -20.18 1.26
CA TYR A 74 -7.25 -19.51 2.47
C TYR A 74 -7.11 -18.00 2.27
N LEU A 75 -6.47 -17.57 1.18
CA LEU A 75 -6.16 -16.16 0.93
C LEU A 75 -7.44 -15.35 0.66
N PHE A 76 -8.33 -15.82 -0.20
CA PHE A 76 -9.49 -15.05 -0.63
C PHE A 76 -10.61 -15.00 0.42
N HIS A 77 -10.50 -15.78 1.48
CA HIS A 77 -11.35 -15.66 2.67
C HIS A 77 -10.80 -14.65 3.69
N LYS A 78 -9.55 -14.18 3.55
CA LYS A 78 -9.06 -13.06 4.36
C LYS A 78 -9.83 -11.80 3.98
N PRO A 79 -10.37 -11.02 4.95
CA PRO A 79 -11.20 -9.86 4.65
C PRO A 79 -10.54 -8.86 3.71
N THR A 80 -9.24 -8.60 3.87
CA THR A 80 -8.48 -7.66 3.03
C THR A 80 -8.32 -8.12 1.58
N TYR A 81 -8.08 -9.41 1.35
CA TYR A 81 -8.01 -9.97 -0.01
C TYR A 81 -9.39 -9.99 -0.65
N ARG A 82 -10.41 -10.40 0.11
CA ARG A 82 -11.78 -10.47 -0.41
C ARG A 82 -12.26 -9.11 -0.88
N THR A 83 -12.12 -8.08 -0.04
CA THR A 83 -12.51 -6.71 -0.39
C THR A 83 -11.68 -6.12 -1.50
N PHE A 84 -10.39 -6.47 -1.59
CA PHE A 84 -9.55 -6.04 -2.70
C PHE A 84 -9.98 -6.68 -4.02
N LEU A 85 -10.32 -7.98 -4.02
CA LEU A 85 -10.81 -8.67 -5.21
C LEU A 85 -12.14 -8.08 -5.71
N ASP A 86 -13.03 -7.71 -4.79
CA ASP A 86 -14.30 -6.99 -5.09
C ASP A 86 -14.06 -5.56 -5.66
N LEU A 87 -12.83 -5.05 -5.66
CA LEU A 87 -12.51 -3.79 -6.36
C LEU A 87 -11.97 -4.06 -7.77
N LEU A 88 -11.25 -5.17 -7.94
CA LEU A 88 -10.54 -5.46 -9.19
C LEU A 88 -11.48 -5.87 -10.33
N ASP A 89 -12.64 -6.43 -10.01
CA ASP A 89 -13.67 -6.79 -10.97
C ASP A 89 -14.40 -5.58 -11.58
N ASN A 90 -14.34 -4.41 -10.93
CA ASN A 90 -14.90 -3.16 -11.45
C ASN A 90 -14.10 -2.60 -12.64
N TYR A 91 -12.79 -2.87 -12.72
CA TYR A 91 -11.93 -2.30 -13.75
C TYR A 91 -12.06 -3.04 -15.08
N GLN A 92 -12.45 -2.30 -16.11
CA GLN A 92 -12.62 -2.81 -17.48
C GLN A 92 -11.52 -2.24 -18.38
N ASN A 93 -10.96 -3.05 -19.27
CA ASN A 93 -9.90 -2.63 -20.20
C ASN A 93 -10.41 -1.77 -21.39
N SER A 94 -11.70 -1.42 -21.39
CA SER A 94 -12.32 -0.60 -22.43
C SER A 94 -11.88 0.86 -22.32
N VAL A 95 -11.14 1.34 -23.31
CA VAL A 95 -10.72 2.74 -23.43
C VAL A 95 -11.72 3.54 -24.28
N GLY A 96 -11.83 4.85 -24.05
CA GLY A 96 -12.61 5.78 -24.89
C GLY A 96 -14.05 6.03 -24.45
N THR A 97 -14.50 5.41 -23.36
CA THR A 97 -15.77 5.71 -22.68
C THR A 97 -15.50 6.45 -21.38
N ALA A 98 -16.34 7.42 -21.03
CA ALA A 98 -16.27 8.05 -19.71
C ALA A 98 -16.59 7.01 -18.64
N GLU A 99 -15.75 6.93 -17.61
CA GLU A 99 -15.97 6.07 -16.46
C GLU A 99 -17.23 6.50 -15.72
N HIS A 100 -18.05 5.54 -15.32
CA HIS A 100 -19.27 5.79 -14.55
C HIS A 100 -19.17 5.06 -13.23
N VAL A 101 -18.86 5.80 -12.16
CA VAL A 101 -18.81 5.26 -10.81
C VAL A 101 -20.23 5.05 -10.27
N THR A 102 -20.54 3.80 -9.96
CA THR A 102 -21.79 3.35 -9.39
C THR A 102 -21.78 3.49 -7.87
N THR A 103 -22.97 3.50 -7.26
CA THR A 103 -23.09 3.47 -5.80
C THR A 103 -22.53 2.19 -5.17
N THR A 104 -22.48 1.10 -5.93
CA THR A 104 -21.92 -0.18 -5.50
C THR A 104 -20.40 -0.10 -5.39
N GLU A 105 -19.74 0.44 -6.41
CA GLU A 105 -18.28 0.64 -6.44
C GLU A 105 -17.83 1.53 -5.26
N VAL A 106 -18.54 2.62 -4.98
CA VAL A 106 -18.26 3.47 -3.80
C VAL A 106 -18.39 2.69 -2.48
N ALA A 107 -19.38 1.79 -2.38
CA ALA A 107 -19.56 0.97 -1.18
C ALA A 107 -18.43 -0.07 -1.03
N GLU A 108 -17.94 -0.64 -2.13
CA GLU A 108 -16.82 -1.57 -2.15
C GLU A 108 -15.51 -0.86 -1.76
N GLU A 109 -15.27 0.34 -2.27
CA GLU A 109 -14.12 1.18 -1.89
C GLU A 109 -14.10 1.44 -0.39
N LEU A 110 -15.22 1.89 0.17
CA LEU A 110 -15.35 2.12 1.61
C LEU A 110 -15.15 0.84 2.42
N ARG A 111 -15.65 -0.29 1.94
CA ARG A 111 -15.46 -1.60 2.61
C ARG A 111 -13.99 -2.02 2.59
N PHE A 112 -13.30 -1.85 1.47
CA PHE A 112 -11.87 -2.11 1.36
C PHE A 112 -11.06 -1.22 2.31
N LEU A 113 -11.28 0.09 2.29
CA LEU A 113 -10.63 1.05 3.19
C LEU A 113 -10.84 0.69 4.67
N ASN A 114 -12.07 0.32 5.04
CA ASN A 114 -12.39 -0.11 6.39
C ASN A 114 -11.63 -1.38 6.80
N GLU A 115 -11.48 -2.37 5.92
CA GLU A 115 -10.73 -3.59 6.25
C GLU A 115 -9.22 -3.35 6.35
N ILE A 116 -8.61 -2.60 5.42
CA ILE A 116 -7.17 -2.35 5.48
C ILE A 116 -6.80 -1.48 6.69
N CYS A 117 -7.64 -0.52 7.08
CA CYS A 117 -7.39 0.35 8.25
C CYS A 117 -7.42 -0.40 9.58
N LYS A 118 -8.03 -1.60 9.65
CA LYS A 118 -7.97 -2.47 10.83
C LYS A 118 -6.61 -3.15 11.00
N THR A 119 -5.79 -3.21 9.95
CA THR A 119 -4.50 -3.91 9.99
C THR A 119 -3.46 -3.14 10.81
N SER A 120 -2.54 -3.88 11.43
CA SER A 120 -1.39 -3.35 12.15
C SER A 120 -0.52 -2.46 11.24
N ILE A 121 -0.37 -2.83 9.97
CA ILE A 121 0.37 -2.06 8.96
C ILE A 121 -0.26 -0.68 8.82
N MET A 122 -1.56 -0.58 8.57
CA MET A 122 -2.17 0.74 8.37
C MET A 122 -2.20 1.57 9.64
N GLN A 123 -2.37 0.96 10.81
CA GLN A 123 -2.25 1.70 12.08
C GLN A 123 -0.86 2.31 12.24
N LYS A 124 0.21 1.56 11.91
CA LYS A 124 1.60 2.06 11.95
C LYS A 124 1.84 3.15 10.91
N THR A 125 1.35 2.97 9.68
CA THR A 125 1.46 3.97 8.63
C THR A 125 0.75 5.27 9.03
N GLN A 126 -0.48 5.19 9.56
CA GLN A 126 -1.23 6.35 10.04
C GLN A 126 -0.47 7.07 11.16
N GLN A 127 0.07 6.34 12.13
CA GLN A 127 0.87 6.92 13.22
C GLN A 127 2.12 7.63 12.70
N PHE A 128 2.81 7.04 11.72
CA PHE A 128 3.97 7.65 11.09
C PHE A 128 3.60 8.95 10.36
N LEU A 129 2.55 8.92 9.53
CA LEU A 129 2.08 10.09 8.80
C LEU A 129 1.64 11.21 9.75
N HIS A 130 0.86 10.89 10.79
CA HIS A 130 0.43 11.85 11.80
C HIS A 130 1.62 12.49 12.54
N LYS A 131 2.71 11.75 12.75
CA LYS A 131 3.94 12.29 13.35
C LYS A 131 4.67 13.26 12.42
N LYS A 132 4.54 13.08 11.10
CA LYS A 132 5.25 13.87 10.08
C LYS A 132 4.49 15.12 9.61
N GLY A 133 3.16 15.12 9.69
CA GLY A 133 2.30 16.25 9.34
C GLY A 133 1.41 15.94 8.16
#